data_AF-A0A8H7KYP6-F1
#
_entry.id   AF-A0A8H7KYP6-F1
#
_cell.length_a   1.000
_cell.length_b   1.000
_cell.length_c   1.000
_cell.angle_alpha   90.00
_cell.angle_beta   90.00
_cell.angle_gamma   90.00
#
_symmetry.space_group_name_H-M   'P 1'
#
loop_
_entity.id
_entity.type
_entity.pdbx_description
1 polymer ?
#
loop_
_entity_poly.entity_id
_entity_poly.type
_entity_poly.pdbx_seq_one_letter_code
_entity_poly.pdbx_strand_id
1 'polypeptide(L)'
;MSYAYVTQEEANALMNVTVESLAKFCGISADGEHTDDGNIVNLKRQLGILQQQPRPAQFKIHQCVLVPNVLPAAITRYLPVLTTAYKASTGPSNAPMTMLNLISYTPYFVRFQRTPAGADLASFQAHRTASAAPEATAAMDIDTVGEIVQFLATLMLLQGTAGLGLSEGEEKSLLKILKGWETQYRRSGRVAEKASGRCIALLTCKSGLPEGYDAVKDEVEKGVERLHSPPPNGNAVAVRKCGKEHQKQAWSAHKSLCFKPAF
;
A
#
# COMPACT_ATOMS: atom_id res chain seq x y z
N MET A 1 -23.26 5.50 27.19
CA MET A 1 -22.77 5.56 25.80
C MET A 1 -23.70 6.50 25.04
N SER A 2 -23.22 7.67 24.64
CA SER A 2 -23.98 8.57 23.78
C SER A 2 -23.88 8.04 22.36
N TYR A 3 -24.99 7.57 21.78
CA TYR A 3 -25.05 7.28 20.36
C TYR A 3 -25.11 8.62 19.65
N ALA A 4 -23.97 9.09 19.13
CA ALA A 4 -23.98 10.22 18.21
C ALA A 4 -24.87 9.83 17.02
N TYR A 5 -25.97 10.55 16.82
CA TYR A 5 -26.84 10.34 15.68
C TYR A 5 -26.06 10.69 14.42
N VAL A 6 -25.73 9.67 13.62
CA VAL A 6 -25.19 9.88 12.28
C VAL A 6 -26.31 10.48 11.45
N THR A 7 -26.09 11.65 10.88
CA THR A 7 -27.08 12.29 10.02
C THR A 7 -27.30 11.44 8.76
N GLN A 8 -28.47 11.54 8.14
CA GLN A 8 -28.74 10.86 6.87
C GLN A 8 -27.73 11.25 5.79
N GLU A 9 -27.23 12.48 5.83
CA GLU A 9 -26.22 13.01 4.91
C GLU A 9 -24.86 12.33 5.13
N GLU A 10 -24.41 12.19 6.38
CA GLU A 10 -23.18 11.46 6.70
C GLU A 10 -23.28 9.98 6.35
N ALA A 11 -24.45 9.35 6.57
CA ALA A 11 -24.70 7.97 6.18
C ALA A 11 -24.61 7.81 4.65
N ASN A 12 -25.26 8.70 3.89
CA ASN A 12 -25.20 8.68 2.43
C ASN A 12 -23.77 8.93 1.91
N ALA A 13 -23.03 9.85 2.51
CA ALA A 13 -21.63 10.11 2.18
C ALA A 13 -20.74 8.90 2.43
N LEU A 14 -20.99 8.17 3.52
CA LEU A 14 -20.25 6.93 3.82
C LEU A 14 -20.55 5.82 2.80
N MET A 15 -21.80 5.71 2.33
CA MET A 15 -22.19 4.67 1.37
C MET A 15 -21.71 4.94 -0.05
N ASN A 16 -21.48 6.21 -0.43
CA ASN A 16 -21.00 6.58 -1.76
C ASN A 16 -19.47 6.54 -1.84
N VAL A 17 -18.92 5.33 -2.05
CA VAL A 17 -17.46 5.14 -2.12
C VAL A 17 -16.90 5.63 -3.46
N THR A 18 -16.15 6.73 -3.42
CA THR A 18 -15.37 7.28 -4.55
C THR A 18 -13.90 7.48 -4.17
N VAL A 19 -13.03 7.68 -5.18
CA VAL A 19 -11.60 7.97 -4.93
C VAL A 19 -11.43 9.24 -4.09
N GLU A 20 -12.22 10.26 -4.36
CA GLU A 20 -12.20 11.55 -3.66
C GLU A 20 -12.65 11.38 -2.21
N SER A 21 -13.68 10.56 -1.95
CA SER A 21 -14.11 10.29 -0.57
C SER A 21 -13.04 9.53 0.24
N LEU A 22 -12.34 8.57 -0.38
CA LEU A 22 -11.23 7.85 0.24
C LEU A 22 -10.03 8.78 0.48
N ALA A 23 -9.69 9.62 -0.50
CA ALA A 23 -8.62 10.62 -0.39
C ALA A 23 -8.90 11.63 0.72
N LYS A 24 -10.15 12.12 0.83
CA LYS A 24 -10.60 12.99 1.92
C LYS A 24 -10.34 12.36 3.28
N PHE A 25 -10.70 11.09 3.47
CA PHE A 25 -10.43 10.40 4.73
C PHE A 25 -8.95 10.12 5.00
N CYS A 26 -8.09 10.26 3.99
CA CYS A 26 -6.63 10.27 4.17
C CYS A 26 -6.08 11.67 4.49
N GLY A 27 -6.92 12.68 4.69
CA GLY A 27 -6.48 14.06 4.87
C GLY A 27 -5.93 14.64 3.57
N ILE A 28 -6.65 14.44 2.46
CA ILE A 28 -6.30 15.02 1.16
C ILE A 28 -7.51 15.77 0.61
N SER A 29 -7.34 17.06 0.33
CA SER A 29 -8.38 17.92 -0.23
C SER A 29 -8.77 17.52 -1.66
N ALA A 30 -9.89 18.06 -2.15
CA ALA A 30 -10.27 17.95 -3.56
C ALA A 30 -9.18 18.53 -4.48
N ASP A 31 -8.39 19.47 -3.96
CA ASP A 31 -7.27 20.08 -4.66
C ASP A 31 -5.98 19.25 -4.64
N GLY A 32 -5.99 18.08 -3.98
CA GLY A 32 -4.83 17.22 -3.87
C GLY A 32 -3.76 17.81 -2.96
N GLU A 33 -4.18 18.57 -1.95
CA GLU A 33 -3.30 19.08 -0.91
C GLU A 33 -3.55 18.30 0.38
N HIS A 34 -2.50 18.12 1.18
CA HIS A 34 -2.64 17.46 2.47
C HIS A 34 -3.35 18.37 3.48
N THR A 35 -4.32 17.82 4.21
CA THR A 35 -5.02 18.43 5.34
C THR A 35 -4.88 17.53 6.57
N ASP A 36 -4.94 18.11 7.78
CA ASP A 36 -4.87 17.35 9.04
C ASP A 36 -6.20 16.63 9.40
N ASP A 37 -7.21 16.71 8.52
CA ASP A 37 -8.57 16.22 8.74
C ASP A 37 -8.77 14.71 8.43
N GLY A 38 -7.69 13.92 8.53
CA GLY A 38 -7.75 12.47 8.26
C GLY A 38 -8.67 11.72 9.22
N ASN A 39 -9.40 10.72 8.72
CA ASN A 39 -10.31 9.90 9.52
C ASN A 39 -10.22 8.41 9.14
N ILE A 40 -9.32 7.70 9.83
CA ILE A 40 -9.07 6.26 9.60
C ILE A 40 -10.32 5.39 9.82
N VAL A 41 -11.19 5.76 10.76
CA VAL A 41 -12.40 4.98 11.07
C VAL A 41 -13.37 5.00 9.89
N ASN A 42 -13.64 6.18 9.34
CA ASN A 42 -14.51 6.31 8.17
C ASN A 42 -13.86 5.77 6.90
N LEU A 43 -12.54 5.90 6.74
CA LEU A 43 -11.80 5.22 5.67
C LEU A 43 -12.05 3.71 5.72
N LYS A 44 -11.80 3.06 6.87
CA LYS A 44 -11.98 1.61 7.02
C LYS A 44 -13.42 1.17 6.75
N ARG A 45 -14.42 1.96 7.16
CA ARG A 45 -15.83 1.69 6.84
C ARG A 45 -16.08 1.70 5.33
N GLN A 46 -15.61 2.73 4.61
CA GLN A 46 -15.73 2.76 3.14
C GLN A 46 -14.97 1.64 2.45
N LEU A 47 -13.78 1.29 2.95
CA LEU A 47 -13.03 0.15 2.42
C LEU A 47 -13.79 -1.17 2.64
N GLY A 48 -14.45 -1.34 3.79
CA GLY A 48 -15.33 -2.48 4.04
C GLY A 48 -16.50 -2.54 3.05
N ILE A 49 -17.14 -1.42 2.74
CA ILE A 49 -18.20 -1.33 1.72
C ILE A 49 -17.64 -1.66 0.34
N LEU A 50 -16.46 -1.12 -0.01
CA LEU A 50 -15.79 -1.40 -1.28
C LEU A 50 -15.49 -2.89 -1.44
N GLN A 51 -14.98 -3.54 -0.40
CA GLN A 51 -14.66 -4.98 -0.42
C GLN A 51 -15.88 -5.88 -0.65
N GLN A 52 -17.10 -5.40 -0.35
CA GLN A 52 -18.34 -6.12 -0.64
C GLN A 52 -18.81 -5.96 -2.10
N GLN A 53 -18.26 -5.00 -2.86
CA GLN A 53 -18.60 -4.79 -4.26
C GLN A 53 -17.99 -5.87 -5.17
N PRO A 54 -18.53 -6.11 -6.39
CA PRO A 54 -17.89 -6.98 -7.36
C PRO A 54 -16.45 -6.57 -7.68
N ARG A 55 -15.56 -7.54 -7.94
CA ARG A 55 -14.14 -7.28 -8.25
C ARG A 55 -13.91 -6.21 -9.34
N PRO A 56 -14.69 -6.13 -10.44
CA PRO A 56 -14.51 -5.05 -11.42
C PRO A 56 -14.73 -3.65 -10.85
N ALA A 57 -15.66 -3.48 -9.92
CA ALA A 57 -15.92 -2.20 -9.25
C ALA A 57 -14.80 -1.84 -8.26
N GLN A 58 -14.34 -2.82 -7.47
CA GLN A 58 -13.17 -2.66 -6.60
C GLN A 58 -11.93 -2.26 -7.41
N PHE A 59 -11.68 -3.02 -8.47
CA PHE A 59 -10.55 -2.82 -9.35
C PHE A 59 -10.61 -1.45 -10.00
N LYS A 60 -11.79 -0.96 -10.39
CA LYS A 60 -11.95 0.41 -10.89
C LYS A 60 -11.50 1.44 -9.85
N ILE A 61 -11.79 1.29 -8.56
CA ILE A 61 -11.33 2.24 -7.53
C ILE A 61 -9.83 2.08 -7.26
N HIS A 62 -9.34 0.86 -7.05
CA HIS A 62 -7.90 0.60 -6.85
C HIS A 62 -7.08 1.09 -8.04
N GLN A 63 -7.57 0.88 -9.26
CA GLN A 63 -6.97 1.39 -10.48
C GLN A 63 -7.26 2.86 -10.72
N CYS A 64 -8.36 3.47 -10.30
CA CYS A 64 -8.54 4.92 -10.44
C CYS A 64 -7.66 5.70 -9.46
N VAL A 65 -7.15 5.04 -8.42
CA VAL A 65 -5.99 5.53 -7.65
C VAL A 65 -4.69 5.38 -8.45
N LEU A 66 -4.63 4.54 -9.50
CA LEU A 66 -3.39 4.12 -10.21
C LEU A 66 -3.30 4.16 -11.77
N VAL A 67 -4.35 4.41 -12.57
CA VAL A 67 -4.44 4.25 -14.04
C VAL A 67 -4.84 5.55 -14.76
N PRO A 68 -3.89 6.25 -15.42
CA PRO A 68 -4.06 7.61 -15.96
C PRO A 68 -5.03 7.84 -17.14
N ASN A 69 -5.79 6.86 -17.65
CA ASN A 69 -6.61 7.04 -18.87
C ASN A 69 -8.12 6.80 -18.70
N VAL A 70 -8.64 6.84 -17.47
CA VAL A 70 -10.09 7.12 -17.24
C VAL A 70 -10.29 8.44 -16.48
N LEU A 71 -9.25 8.98 -15.83
CA LEU A 71 -9.20 10.38 -15.39
C LEU A 71 -7.72 10.80 -15.31
N PRO A 72 -7.19 11.58 -16.27
CA PRO A 72 -5.76 11.93 -16.34
C PRO A 72 -5.20 12.74 -15.14
N ALA A 73 -6.05 13.15 -14.19
CA ALA A 73 -5.66 14.02 -13.09
C ALA A 73 -5.60 13.35 -11.70
N ALA A 74 -6.22 12.19 -11.47
CA ALA A 74 -6.38 11.68 -10.10
C ALA A 74 -5.14 10.92 -9.58
N ILE A 75 -4.46 10.14 -10.42
CA ILE A 75 -3.42 9.19 -10.00
C ILE A 75 -2.06 9.83 -9.74
N THR A 76 -1.65 10.68 -10.67
CA THR A 76 -0.48 11.55 -10.52
C THR A 76 -0.67 12.55 -9.38
N ARG A 77 -1.93 12.89 -9.06
CA ARG A 77 -2.24 13.76 -7.94
C ARG A 77 -2.15 13.03 -6.61
N TYR A 78 -2.82 11.89 -6.44
CA TYR A 78 -3.01 11.35 -5.10
C TYR A 78 -1.83 10.52 -4.58
N LEU A 79 -1.08 9.74 -5.36
CA LEU A 79 -0.04 8.89 -4.76
C LEU A 79 1.15 9.68 -4.15
N PRO A 80 1.71 10.70 -4.83
CA PRO A 80 2.71 11.57 -4.21
C PRO A 80 2.16 12.33 -2.99
N VAL A 81 0.94 12.87 -3.09
CA VAL A 81 0.31 13.62 -2.01
C VAL A 81 -0.03 12.72 -0.82
N LEU A 82 -0.50 11.50 -1.07
CA LEU A 82 -0.76 10.47 -0.07
C LEU A 82 0.53 10.05 0.62
N THR A 83 1.64 10.01 -0.12
CA THR A 83 2.96 9.76 0.45
C THR A 83 3.42 10.93 1.33
N THR A 84 3.19 12.17 0.92
CA THR A 84 3.42 13.36 1.76
C THR A 84 2.57 13.32 3.02
N ALA A 85 1.26 13.07 2.90
CA ALA A 85 0.34 12.92 4.02
C ALA A 85 0.76 11.79 4.96
N TYR A 86 1.19 10.66 4.39
CA TYR A 86 1.74 9.55 5.16
C TYR A 86 3.00 9.94 5.91
N LYS A 87 3.95 10.64 5.28
CA LYS A 87 5.19 11.12 5.92
C LYS A 87 4.92 12.15 7.02
N ALA A 88 3.88 12.97 6.87
CA ALA A 88 3.42 13.92 7.89
C ALA A 88 2.64 13.28 9.05
N SER A 89 1.98 12.15 8.82
CA SER A 89 1.18 11.45 9.83
C SER A 89 2.04 10.88 10.97
N THR A 90 1.45 10.69 12.15
CA THR A 90 2.10 10.04 13.29
C THR A 90 1.57 8.63 13.53
N GLY A 91 2.31 7.85 14.33
CA GLY A 91 1.91 6.50 14.74
C GLY A 91 2.00 5.43 13.64
N PRO A 92 2.03 4.15 14.02
CA PRO A 92 2.19 3.05 13.07
C PRO A 92 0.91 2.75 12.26
N SER A 93 -0.26 3.19 12.75
CA SER A 93 -1.54 3.03 12.05
C SER A 93 -2.20 4.39 11.84
N ASN A 94 -2.36 4.77 10.58
CA ASN A 94 -3.03 6.01 10.17
C ASN A 94 -3.74 5.80 8.82
N ALA A 95 -4.57 6.76 8.44
CA ALA A 95 -5.39 6.66 7.23
C ALA A 95 -4.53 6.57 5.96
N PRO A 96 -3.49 7.42 5.75
CA PRO A 96 -2.61 7.29 4.59
C PRO A 96 -1.92 5.93 4.50
N MET A 97 -1.43 5.38 5.62
CA MET A 97 -0.83 4.04 5.69
C MET A 97 -1.81 2.98 5.19
N THR A 98 -3.05 3.01 5.70
CA THR A 98 -4.11 2.05 5.34
C THR A 98 -4.37 2.10 3.83
N MET A 99 -4.43 3.30 3.26
CA MET A 99 -4.66 3.49 1.83
C MET A 99 -3.46 3.06 0.97
N LEU A 100 -2.22 3.36 1.39
CA LEU A 100 -1.01 2.88 0.72
C LEU A 100 -0.90 1.36 0.77
N ASN A 101 -1.27 0.74 1.90
CA ASN A 101 -1.29 -0.71 2.05
C ASN A 101 -2.31 -1.36 1.10
N LEU A 102 -3.50 -0.77 0.97
CA LEU A 102 -4.54 -1.24 0.04
C LEU A 102 -4.02 -1.32 -1.40
N ILE A 103 -3.20 -0.37 -1.83
CA ILE A 103 -2.68 -0.31 -3.21
C ILE A 103 -1.27 -0.90 -3.35
N SER A 104 -0.70 -1.46 -2.28
CA SER A 104 0.69 -1.91 -2.24
C SER A 104 1.01 -3.07 -3.19
N TYR A 105 0.01 -3.89 -3.53
CA TYR A 105 0.14 -5.00 -4.48
C TYR A 105 0.14 -4.58 -5.95
N THR A 106 -0.08 -3.29 -6.24
CA THR A 106 -0.27 -2.84 -7.60
C THR A 106 1.06 -2.55 -8.30
N PRO A 107 1.17 -2.78 -9.63
CA PRO A 107 2.39 -2.48 -10.37
C PRO A 107 2.83 -1.02 -10.27
N TYR A 108 1.87 -0.10 -10.15
CA TYR A 108 2.15 1.33 -10.03
C TYR A 108 2.78 1.69 -8.69
N PHE A 109 2.26 1.15 -7.59
CA PHE A 109 2.87 1.35 -6.28
C PHE A 109 4.29 0.78 -6.26
N VAL A 110 4.48 -0.45 -6.74
CA VAL A 110 5.80 -1.09 -6.82
C VAL A 110 6.78 -0.25 -7.65
N ARG A 111 6.34 0.30 -8.80
CA ARG A 111 7.16 1.22 -9.59
C ARG A 111 7.45 2.53 -8.86
N PHE A 112 6.46 3.09 -8.17
CA PHE A 112 6.59 4.32 -7.40
C PHE A 112 7.62 4.19 -6.26
N GLN A 113 7.71 3.01 -5.62
CA GLN A 113 8.75 2.73 -4.62
C GLN A 113 10.19 2.89 -5.16
N ARG A 114 10.39 2.80 -6.49
CA ARG A 114 11.69 2.99 -7.14
C ARG A 114 11.99 4.46 -7.48
N THR A 115 11.10 5.39 -7.12
CA THR A 115 11.27 6.83 -7.32
C THR A 115 11.71 7.50 -6.01
N PRO A 116 12.35 8.68 -6.04
CA PRO A 116 12.69 9.41 -4.82
C PRO A 116 11.48 9.72 -3.92
N ALA A 117 10.32 9.99 -4.50
CA ALA A 117 9.11 10.29 -3.73
C ALA A 117 8.62 9.08 -2.91
N GLY A 118 8.72 7.88 -3.49
CA GLY A 118 8.34 6.62 -2.86
C GLY A 118 9.43 5.97 -2.01
N ALA A 119 10.63 6.55 -1.95
CA ALA A 119 11.71 6.06 -1.11
C ALA A 119 11.40 6.25 0.39
N ASP A 120 12.11 5.46 1.20
CA ASP A 120 12.16 5.51 2.67
C ASP A 120 10.85 5.18 3.41
N LEU A 121 9.78 4.83 2.71
CA LEU A 121 8.53 4.42 3.35
C LEU A 121 8.72 3.26 4.34
N ALA A 122 9.60 2.30 4.03
CA ALA A 122 9.93 1.21 4.95
C ALA A 122 10.56 1.75 6.24
N SER A 123 11.48 2.70 6.14
CA SER A 123 12.11 3.37 7.29
C SER A 123 11.07 4.09 8.14
N PHE A 124 10.21 4.93 7.53
CA PHE A 124 9.14 5.64 8.24
C PHE A 124 8.22 4.67 9.02
N GLN A 125 7.77 3.59 8.38
CA GLN A 125 6.90 2.62 9.04
C GLN A 125 7.63 1.88 10.16
N ALA A 126 8.91 1.52 9.96
CA ALA A 126 9.73 0.83 10.94
C ALA A 126 9.95 1.68 12.19
N HIS A 127 10.38 2.95 12.05
CA HIS A 127 10.57 3.88 13.17
C HIS A 127 9.27 4.09 13.95
N ARG A 128 8.16 4.38 13.27
CA ARG A 128 6.86 4.58 13.93
C ARG A 128 6.39 3.35 14.70
N THR A 129 6.67 2.17 14.18
CA THR A 129 6.35 0.91 14.86
C THR A 129 7.27 0.70 16.06
N ALA A 130 8.57 0.97 15.92
CA ALA A 130 9.55 0.85 16.99
C ALA A 130 9.28 1.82 18.16
N SER A 131 8.81 3.03 17.86
CA SER A 131 8.50 4.07 18.86
C SER A 131 7.08 3.98 19.43
N ALA A 132 6.27 3.00 19.02
CA ALA A 132 4.92 2.86 19.53
C ALA A 132 4.92 2.45 21.01
N ALA A 133 4.09 3.12 21.81
CA ALA A 133 4.01 2.84 23.25
C ALA A 133 3.61 1.37 23.52
N PRO A 134 4.23 0.68 24.48
CA PRO A 134 3.90 -0.71 24.80
C PRO A 134 2.41 -0.94 25.07
N GLU A 135 1.77 -0.04 25.81
CA GLU A 135 0.35 -0.11 26.16
C GLU A 135 -0.53 0.03 24.92
N ALA A 136 -0.17 0.95 24.01
CA ALA A 136 -0.88 1.15 22.76
C ALA A 136 -0.77 -0.07 21.85
N THR A 137 0.44 -0.66 21.72
CA THR A 137 0.66 -1.85 20.88
C THR A 137 -0.04 -3.10 21.41
N ALA A 138 -0.16 -3.26 22.73
CA ALA A 138 -0.87 -4.38 23.35
C ALA A 138 -2.40 -4.29 23.19
N ALA A 139 -2.95 -3.07 23.14
CA ALA A 139 -4.37 -2.83 23.00
C ALA A 139 -4.89 -2.86 21.55
N MET A 140 -4.00 -2.90 20.54
CA MET A 140 -4.40 -2.96 19.13
C MET A 140 -5.11 -4.27 18.81
N ASP A 141 -6.18 -4.20 18.03
CA ASP A 141 -6.88 -5.38 17.53
C ASP A 141 -6.08 -6.12 16.45
N ILE A 142 -6.44 -7.38 16.22
CA ILE A 142 -5.74 -8.28 15.30
C ILE A 142 -5.72 -7.78 13.84
N ASP A 143 -6.77 -7.08 13.40
CA ASP A 143 -6.86 -6.61 12.02
C ASP A 143 -5.98 -5.37 11.82
N THR A 144 -5.98 -4.44 12.79
CA THR A 144 -5.05 -3.29 12.80
C THR A 144 -3.59 -3.75 12.83
N VAL A 145 -3.24 -4.72 13.68
CA VAL A 145 -1.88 -5.29 13.68
C VAL A 145 -1.56 -5.92 12.33
N GLY A 146 -2.49 -6.72 11.78
CA GLY A 146 -2.36 -7.35 10.46
C GLY A 146 -2.04 -6.34 9.36
N GLU A 147 -2.73 -5.21 9.32
CA GLU A 147 -2.47 -4.12 8.36
C GLU A 147 -1.07 -3.54 8.52
N ILE A 148 -0.67 -3.17 9.75
CA ILE A 148 0.64 -2.59 10.07
C ILE A 148 1.76 -3.53 9.58
N VAL A 149 1.71 -4.80 9.99
CA VAL A 149 2.79 -5.75 9.70
C VAL A 149 2.78 -6.21 8.24
N GLN A 150 1.61 -6.31 7.60
CA GLN A 150 1.54 -6.59 6.17
C GLN A 150 2.16 -5.45 5.35
N PHE A 151 1.86 -4.19 5.70
CA PHE A 151 2.42 -3.04 5.01
C PHE A 151 3.93 -2.98 5.20
N LEU A 152 4.40 -3.08 6.45
CA LEU A 152 5.83 -3.08 6.77
C LEU A 152 6.58 -4.22 6.05
N ALA A 153 6.06 -5.44 6.07
CA ALA A 153 6.66 -6.56 5.36
C ALA A 153 6.75 -6.31 3.85
N THR A 154 5.70 -5.75 3.25
CA THR A 154 5.67 -5.42 1.82
C THR A 154 6.70 -4.35 1.47
N LEU A 155 6.80 -3.29 2.29
CA LEU A 155 7.79 -2.24 2.10
C LEU A 155 9.22 -2.75 2.24
N MET A 156 9.52 -3.55 3.27
CA MET A 156 10.85 -4.15 3.45
C MET A 156 11.20 -5.14 2.34
N LEU A 157 10.23 -5.88 1.79
CA LEU A 157 10.46 -6.75 0.64
C LEU A 157 10.88 -5.96 -0.61
N LEU A 158 10.20 -4.83 -0.86
CA LEU A 158 10.44 -3.98 -2.04
C LEU A 158 11.70 -3.11 -1.89
N GLN A 159 11.87 -2.43 -0.76
CA GLN A 159 12.94 -1.46 -0.50
C GLN A 159 14.19 -2.08 0.16
N GLY A 160 14.07 -3.27 0.75
CA GLY A 160 15.12 -3.88 1.56
C GLY A 160 15.13 -3.39 3.01
N THR A 161 15.99 -3.99 3.83
CA THR A 161 16.15 -3.68 5.26
C THR A 161 17.39 -2.83 5.58
N ALA A 162 18.37 -2.78 4.68
CA ALA A 162 19.62 -2.05 4.90
C ALA A 162 19.41 -0.52 5.02
N GLY A 163 18.37 0.02 4.37
CA GLY A 163 18.04 1.45 4.37
C GLY A 163 17.09 1.90 5.48
N LEU A 164 16.80 1.06 6.48
CA LEU A 164 15.80 1.43 7.49
C LEU A 164 16.27 2.53 8.46
N GLY A 165 17.58 2.69 8.67
CA GLY A 165 18.13 3.76 9.52
C GLY A 165 17.81 3.65 11.01
N LEU A 166 17.38 2.48 11.50
CA LEU A 166 17.07 2.25 12.91
C LEU A 166 18.33 2.31 13.77
N SER A 167 18.24 2.96 14.94
CA SER A 167 19.23 2.77 16.01
C SER A 167 19.14 1.35 16.60
N GLU A 168 20.20 0.89 17.26
CA GLU A 168 20.19 -0.43 17.92
C GLU A 168 19.04 -0.59 18.93
N GLY A 169 18.69 0.50 19.63
CA GLY A 169 17.56 0.53 20.56
C GLY A 169 16.20 0.41 19.85
N GLU A 170 16.04 1.09 18.71
CA GLU A 170 14.81 1.00 17.91
C GLU A 170 14.67 -0.37 17.24
N GLU A 171 15.75 -0.94 16.71
CA GLU A 171 15.72 -2.28 16.11
C GLU A 171 15.31 -3.33 17.15
N LYS A 172 15.89 -3.28 18.35
CA LYS A 172 15.49 -4.16 19.47
C LYS A 172 14.03 -3.96 19.86
N SER A 173 13.56 -2.71 19.89
CA SER A 173 12.17 -2.37 20.23
C SER A 173 11.20 -2.90 19.17
N LEU A 174 11.51 -2.69 17.89
CA LEU A 174 10.74 -3.20 16.76
C LEU A 174 10.64 -4.73 16.81
N LEU A 175 11.77 -5.43 16.97
CA LEU A 175 11.79 -6.89 17.07
C LEU A 175 10.99 -7.39 18.28
N LYS A 176 11.05 -6.68 19.43
CA LYS A 176 10.26 -7.02 20.61
C LYS A 176 8.76 -6.89 20.35
N ILE A 177 8.33 -5.81 19.71
CA ILE A 177 6.93 -5.56 19.35
C ILE A 177 6.44 -6.64 18.37
N LEU A 178 7.19 -6.91 17.31
CA LEU A 178 6.83 -7.92 16.30
C LEU A 178 6.72 -9.32 16.90
N LYS A 179 7.66 -9.73 17.76
CA LYS A 179 7.60 -11.02 18.49
C LYS A 179 6.42 -11.07 19.47
N GLY A 180 6.10 -9.94 20.09
CA GLY A 180 4.94 -9.77 20.96
C GLY A 180 3.65 -10.05 20.18
N TRP A 181 3.44 -9.38 19.04
CA TRP A 181 2.29 -9.58 18.18
C TRP A 181 2.21 -10.98 17.59
N GLU A 182 3.32 -11.54 17.09
CA GLU A 182 3.37 -12.91 16.60
C GLU A 182 2.95 -13.93 17.68
N THR A 183 3.40 -13.71 18.92
CA THR A 183 3.05 -14.59 20.05
C THR A 183 1.61 -14.38 20.53
N GLN A 184 1.16 -13.14 20.64
CA GLN A 184 -0.20 -12.78 21.06
C GLN A 184 -1.26 -13.37 20.11
N TYR A 185 -0.98 -13.38 18.81
CA TYR A 185 -1.90 -13.87 17.78
C TYR A 185 -1.53 -15.26 17.25
N ARG A 186 -0.68 -15.99 17.97
CA ARG A 186 -0.22 -17.32 17.56
C ARG A 186 -1.40 -18.28 17.39
N ARG A 187 -1.34 -19.11 16.34
CA ARG A 187 -2.39 -20.08 15.94
C ARG A 187 -3.73 -19.45 15.56
N SER A 188 -3.81 -18.13 15.42
CA SER A 188 -5.01 -17.49 14.87
C SER A 188 -5.17 -17.82 13.38
N GLY A 189 -4.06 -18.13 12.69
CA GLY A 189 -4.03 -18.35 11.24
C GLY A 189 -4.25 -17.06 10.43
N ARG A 190 -4.36 -15.92 11.10
CA ARG A 190 -4.65 -14.60 10.52
C ARG A 190 -3.37 -13.91 10.03
N VAL A 191 -3.57 -12.81 9.33
CA VAL A 191 -2.48 -12.03 8.72
C VAL A 191 -1.51 -11.49 9.77
N ALA A 192 -1.98 -11.04 10.93
CA ALA A 192 -1.13 -10.51 12.01
C ALA A 192 -0.01 -11.46 12.41
N GLU A 193 -0.32 -12.73 12.67
CA GLU A 193 0.67 -13.76 13.00
C GLU A 193 1.68 -13.94 11.86
N LYS A 194 1.18 -14.27 10.67
CA LYS A 194 2.03 -14.60 9.52
C LYS A 194 2.91 -13.43 9.11
N ALA A 195 2.35 -12.24 8.96
CA ALA A 195 3.07 -11.05 8.53
C ALA A 195 4.06 -10.54 9.60
N SER A 196 3.77 -10.70 10.89
CA SER A 196 4.75 -10.42 11.95
C SER A 196 5.98 -11.31 11.80
N GLY A 197 5.77 -12.62 11.60
CA GLY A 197 6.84 -13.57 11.32
C GLY A 197 7.65 -13.20 10.07
N ARG A 198 6.99 -12.67 9.02
CA ARG A 198 7.70 -12.17 7.82
C ARG A 198 8.59 -10.97 8.13
N CYS A 199 8.09 -10.00 8.89
CA CYS A 199 8.90 -8.86 9.31
C CYS A 199 10.12 -9.30 10.12
N ILE A 200 9.95 -10.25 11.05
CA ILE A 200 11.05 -10.80 11.86
C ILE A 200 12.08 -11.49 10.97
N ALA A 201 11.64 -12.33 10.02
CA ALA A 201 12.53 -13.01 9.09
C ALA A 201 13.33 -12.03 8.24
N LEU A 202 12.69 -10.98 7.70
CA LEU A 202 13.35 -9.94 6.91
C LEU A 202 14.38 -9.15 7.74
N LEU A 203 14.03 -8.74 8.96
CA LEU A 203 14.92 -7.96 9.83
C LEU A 203 16.12 -8.75 10.34
N THR A 204 15.94 -10.05 10.59
CA THR A 204 17.02 -10.91 11.14
C THR A 204 17.88 -11.55 10.07
N CYS A 205 17.51 -11.42 8.78
CA CYS A 205 18.30 -11.89 7.67
C CYS A 205 19.52 -10.98 7.47
N LYS A 206 20.72 -11.53 7.72
CA LYS A 206 21.98 -10.78 7.64
C LYS A 206 22.41 -10.42 6.22
N SER A 207 21.93 -11.15 5.22
CA SER A 207 22.33 -10.97 3.82
C SER A 207 21.24 -11.47 2.87
N GLY A 208 20.84 -10.62 1.93
CA GLY A 208 19.84 -10.97 0.91
C GLY A 208 18.42 -11.02 1.47
N LEU A 209 17.56 -11.81 0.83
CA LEU A 209 16.21 -12.10 1.29
C LEU A 209 16.18 -13.47 1.99
N PRO A 210 15.28 -13.69 2.96
CA PRO A 210 15.05 -15.01 3.52
C PRO A 210 14.65 -16.02 2.44
N GLU A 211 14.92 -17.31 2.68
CA GLU A 211 14.59 -18.37 1.74
C GLU A 211 13.11 -18.31 1.31
N GLY A 212 12.88 -18.36 0.00
CA GLY A 212 11.54 -18.30 -0.61
C GLY A 212 10.97 -16.89 -0.79
N TYR A 213 11.61 -15.84 -0.27
CA TYR A 213 11.12 -14.46 -0.43
C TYR A 213 11.47 -13.87 -1.79
N ASP A 214 12.52 -14.36 -2.47
CA ASP A 214 12.81 -13.97 -3.84
C ASP A 214 11.62 -14.27 -4.76
N ALA A 215 11.04 -15.47 -4.67
CA ALA A 215 9.85 -15.83 -5.46
C ALA A 215 8.62 -14.97 -5.13
N VAL A 216 8.47 -14.55 -3.88
CA VAL A 216 7.38 -13.65 -3.46
C VAL A 216 7.62 -12.25 -4.03
N LYS A 217 8.86 -11.76 -3.97
CA LYS A 217 9.25 -10.48 -4.55
C LYS A 217 9.03 -10.50 -6.05
N ASP A 218 9.49 -11.53 -6.74
CA ASP A 218 9.29 -11.72 -8.17
C ASP A 218 7.80 -11.69 -8.54
N GLU A 219 6.92 -12.37 -7.79
CA GLU A 219 5.48 -12.34 -8.08
C GLU A 219 4.86 -10.94 -7.87
N VAL A 220 5.30 -10.20 -6.84
CA VAL A 220 4.87 -8.81 -6.60
C VAL A 220 5.38 -7.88 -7.70
N GLU A 221 6.62 -8.07 -8.15
CA GLU A 221 7.25 -7.24 -9.18
C GLU A 221 6.88 -7.63 -10.61
N LYS A 222 6.40 -8.86 -10.84
CA LYS A 222 6.00 -9.41 -12.14
C LYS A 222 5.03 -8.52 -12.89
N GLY A 223 4.14 -7.84 -12.17
CA GLY A 223 3.20 -6.89 -12.76
C GLY A 223 3.89 -5.67 -13.38
N VAL A 224 5.03 -5.25 -12.83
CA VAL A 224 5.90 -4.18 -13.37
C VAL A 224 6.70 -4.71 -14.56
N GLU A 225 7.24 -5.92 -14.47
CA GLU A 225 8.06 -6.51 -15.53
C GLU A 225 7.25 -6.88 -16.77
N ARG A 226 6.00 -7.31 -16.61
CA ARG A 226 5.06 -7.55 -17.72
C ARG A 226 4.73 -6.28 -18.51
N LEU A 227 4.85 -5.09 -17.90
CA LEU A 227 4.74 -3.83 -18.64
C LEU A 227 5.94 -3.61 -19.57
N HIS A 228 7.06 -4.30 -19.33
CA HIS A 228 8.32 -4.16 -20.06
C HIS A 228 8.70 -5.40 -20.91
N SER A 229 8.06 -6.56 -20.69
CA SER A 229 8.46 -7.84 -21.29
C SER A 229 7.54 -8.34 -22.41
N PRO A 230 8.08 -9.03 -23.43
CA PRO A 230 7.31 -9.81 -24.40
C PRO A 230 6.41 -10.88 -23.77
N PRO A 231 5.21 -11.11 -24.33
CA PRO A 231 4.42 -12.30 -24.05
C PRO A 231 5.19 -13.61 -24.34
N PRO A 232 4.95 -14.70 -23.57
CA PRO A 232 5.76 -15.93 -23.62
C PRO A 232 5.33 -16.91 -24.73
N ASN A 233 4.18 -16.69 -25.35
CA ASN A 233 3.76 -17.47 -26.51
C ASN A 233 4.24 -16.73 -27.74
N GLY A 234 5.00 -17.40 -28.61
CA GLY A 234 5.61 -16.88 -29.84
C GLY A 234 4.67 -16.24 -30.88
N ASN A 235 3.46 -15.88 -30.48
CA ASN A 235 2.52 -14.99 -31.16
C ASN A 235 2.05 -13.87 -30.21
N ALA A 236 2.94 -13.11 -29.59
CA ALA A 236 2.70 -11.71 -29.27
C ALA A 236 4.00 -11.03 -28.80
N VAL A 237 4.18 -9.82 -29.27
CA VAL A 237 5.44 -9.08 -29.36
C VAL A 237 5.76 -8.34 -28.05
N ALA A 238 7.03 -8.44 -27.64
CA ALA A 238 7.71 -7.50 -26.75
C ALA A 238 7.37 -6.08 -27.16
N VAL A 239 7.02 -5.21 -26.21
CA VAL A 239 6.93 -3.78 -26.52
C VAL A 239 8.32 -3.13 -26.66
N ARG A 240 9.32 -3.87 -27.21
CA ARG A 240 10.14 -3.34 -28.32
C ARG A 240 9.44 -3.75 -29.60
N LYS A 241 8.50 -2.91 -30.02
CA LYS A 241 7.66 -3.23 -31.17
C LYS A 241 8.55 -3.35 -32.40
N CYS A 242 8.43 -4.46 -33.11
CA CYS A 242 9.09 -4.79 -34.38
C CYS A 242 8.66 -3.84 -35.54
N GLY A 243 8.36 -2.57 -35.25
CA GLY A 243 7.82 -1.56 -36.16
C GLY A 243 6.56 -0.87 -35.64
N LYS A 244 6.21 0.28 -36.24
CA LYS A 244 5.06 1.12 -35.88
C LYS A 244 3.69 0.41 -36.02
N GLU A 245 3.60 -0.64 -36.84
CA GLU A 245 2.32 -1.32 -37.10
C GLU A 245 1.91 -2.28 -35.98
N HIS A 246 2.85 -3.05 -35.43
CA HIS A 246 2.62 -3.78 -34.17
C HIS A 246 2.35 -2.81 -33.00
N GLN A 247 2.77 -1.54 -33.13
CA GLN A 247 2.38 -0.49 -32.19
C GLN A 247 0.90 -0.23 -32.14
N LYS A 248 0.32 0.04 -33.30
CA LYS A 248 -1.09 0.39 -33.43
C LYS A 248 -2.00 -0.77 -33.03
N GLN A 249 -1.67 -2.01 -33.42
CA GLN A 249 -2.50 -3.19 -33.13
C GLN A 249 -2.59 -3.49 -31.64
N ALA A 250 -1.47 -3.46 -30.91
CA ALA A 250 -1.47 -3.67 -29.46
C ALA A 250 -1.84 -2.41 -28.67
N TRP A 251 -2.00 -1.25 -29.32
CA TRP A 251 -2.26 0.02 -28.62
C TRP A 251 -3.62 0.02 -27.91
N SER A 252 -4.65 -0.61 -28.47
CA SER A 252 -5.98 -0.64 -27.85
C SER A 252 -5.98 -1.31 -26.47
N ALA A 253 -5.21 -2.39 -26.30
CA ALA A 253 -5.04 -3.11 -25.03
C ALA A 253 -3.93 -2.54 -24.14
N HIS A 254 -2.88 -1.99 -24.74
CA HIS A 254 -1.73 -1.44 -24.01
C HIS A 254 -1.96 0.00 -23.54
N LYS A 255 -2.77 0.83 -24.22
CA LYS A 255 -3.00 2.25 -23.87
C LYS A 255 -3.56 2.45 -22.46
N SER A 256 -4.25 1.45 -21.91
CA SER A 256 -4.78 1.48 -20.55
C SER A 256 -3.74 1.08 -19.50
N LEU A 257 -2.54 0.67 -19.92
CA LEU A 257 -1.42 0.22 -19.08
C LEU A 257 -0.11 1.01 -19.37
N CYS A 258 -0.03 1.63 -20.55
CA CYS A 258 1.11 2.38 -21.04
C CYS A 258 0.98 3.85 -20.69
N PHE A 259 1.78 4.30 -19.73
CA PHE A 259 1.80 5.69 -19.35
C PHE A 259 3.23 6.14 -19.10
N LYS A 260 3.54 7.34 -19.58
CA LYS A 260 4.73 8.07 -19.14
C LYS A 260 4.42 8.53 -17.72
N PRO A 261 5.13 8.02 -16.69
CA PRO A 261 4.93 8.55 -15.36
C PRO A 261 5.36 10.01 -15.34
N ALA A 262 4.50 10.89 -14.82
CA ALA A 262 4.87 12.25 -14.45
C ALA A 262 5.04 12.25 -12.93
N PHE A 263 6.17 11.74 -12.47
CA PHE A 263 6.62 11.88 -11.09
C PHE A 263 7.86 12.78 -11.11
#